data_AF-A0A7Y9RDH6-F1
#
_entry.id   AF-A0A7Y9RDH6-F1
#
_cell.length_a   1.000
_cell.length_b   1.000
_cell.length_c   1.000
_cell.angle_alpha   90.00
_cell.angle_beta   90.00
_cell.angle_gamma   90.00
#
_symmetry.space_group_name_H-M   'P 1'
#
loop_
_entity.id
_entity.type
_entity.pdbx_description
1 polymer ?
#
loop_
_entity_poly.entity_id
_entity_poly.type
_entity_poly.pdbx_seq_one_letter_code
_entity_poly.pdbx_strand_id
1 'polypeptide(L)'
;MSDQLHPMAPHHLPFYLAPGSGTDTLMVVMGLFLIGTVLWVGTLYWKLHSLPERMAHKSQKLQFELVAVLGLISLFTHMHIFWVAGLLLALIDLPDFGTPLRSIAGSVEKIAEAAPAAGGEEMRTEAATPPAQKPEAAKKEHSHV
;
A
#
# COMPACT_ATOMS: atom_id res chain seq x y z
N MET A 1 -56.24 37.29 14.15
CA MET A 1 -56.09 38.75 14.32
C MET A 1 -55.39 39.27 13.09
N SER A 2 -56.09 40.03 12.26
CA SER A 2 -55.57 40.58 11.01
C SER A 2 -54.56 41.68 11.36
N ASP A 3 -53.29 41.50 10.98
CA ASP A 3 -52.30 42.57 10.97
C ASP A 3 -52.83 43.70 10.08
N GLN A 4 -53.39 44.74 10.69
CA GLN A 4 -53.71 45.98 9.99
C GLN A 4 -52.38 46.61 9.60
N LEU A 5 -51.92 46.31 8.39
CA LEU A 5 -50.82 47.01 7.76
C LEU A 5 -51.10 48.52 7.79
N HIS A 6 -50.11 49.30 8.20
CA HIS A 6 -50.19 50.75 8.25
C HIS A 6 -50.74 51.30 6.91
N PRO A 7 -51.65 52.29 6.89
CA PRO A 7 -52.26 52.79 5.66
C PRO A 7 -51.28 53.43 4.67
N MET A 8 -50.04 53.71 5.10
CA MET A 8 -48.93 54.16 4.25
C MET A 8 -47.93 53.04 3.91
N ALA A 9 -48.19 51.79 4.31
CA ALA A 9 -47.35 50.66 3.97
C ALA A 9 -47.51 50.35 2.47
N PRO A 10 -46.40 50.16 1.73
CA PRO A 10 -46.46 49.76 0.33
C PRO A 10 -47.29 48.48 0.17
N HIS A 11 -48.30 48.50 -0.71
CA HIS A 11 -49.19 47.36 -0.93
C HIS A 11 -48.49 46.13 -1.54
N HIS A 12 -47.23 46.26 -1.99
CA HIS A 12 -46.40 45.15 -2.44
C HIS A 12 -44.97 45.32 -1.89
N LEU A 13 -44.54 44.36 -1.07
CA LEU A 13 -43.13 44.21 -0.75
C LEU A 13 -42.46 43.45 -1.91
N PRO A 14 -41.29 43.86 -2.41
CA PRO A 14 -40.57 43.08 -3.41
C PRO A 14 -40.18 41.70 -2.84
N PHE A 15 -40.13 40.69 -3.72
CA PHE A 15 -40.02 39.27 -3.35
C PHE A 15 -38.76 38.91 -2.52
N TYR A 16 -37.73 39.74 -2.55
CA TYR A 16 -36.47 39.51 -1.86
C TYR A 16 -36.42 40.08 -0.44
N LEU A 17 -37.47 40.75 0.02
CA LEU A 17 -37.59 41.23 1.39
C LEU A 17 -38.51 40.31 2.20
N ALA A 18 -38.13 40.05 3.44
CA ALA A 18 -38.94 39.28 4.37
C ALA A 18 -40.27 40.00 4.67
N PRO A 19 -41.42 39.33 4.51
CA PRO A 19 -42.71 39.91 4.89
C PRO A 19 -42.87 39.95 6.42
N GLY A 20 -43.69 40.90 6.91
CA GLY A 20 -44.02 41.03 8.34
C GLY A 20 -44.73 39.83 8.95
N SER A 21 -45.20 38.88 8.13
CA SER A 21 -45.76 37.58 8.55
C SER A 21 -44.72 36.61 9.11
N GLY A 22 -43.43 36.98 9.12
CA GLY A 22 -42.39 36.36 9.93
C GLY A 22 -41.53 35.28 9.26
N THR A 23 -41.90 34.79 8.06
CA THR A 23 -41.09 33.79 7.33
C THR A 23 -40.39 34.44 6.13
N ASP A 24 -39.07 34.51 6.17
CA ASP A 24 -38.23 34.94 5.05
C ASP A 24 -37.96 33.76 4.10
N THR A 25 -38.64 33.76 2.95
CA THR A 25 -38.49 32.70 1.94
C THR A 25 -37.06 32.63 1.38
N LEU A 26 -36.38 33.77 1.19
CA LEU A 26 -35.01 33.76 0.69
C LEU A 26 -34.05 33.19 1.73
N MET A 27 -34.24 33.51 3.01
CA MET A 27 -33.46 32.90 4.09
C MET A 27 -33.59 31.37 4.09
N VAL A 28 -34.82 30.86 3.93
CA VAL A 28 -35.08 29.41 3.88
C VAL A 28 -34.41 28.77 2.66
N VAL A 29 -34.59 29.36 1.47
CA VAL A 29 -33.97 28.85 0.23
C VAL A 29 -32.45 28.87 0.33
N MET A 30 -31.87 29.95 0.84
CA MET A 30 -30.42 30.06 1.05
C MET A 30 -29.92 29.05 2.07
N GLY A 31 -30.67 28.80 3.14
CA GLY A 31 -30.36 27.76 4.12
C GLY A 31 -30.32 26.36 3.50
N LEU A 32 -31.33 26.01 2.70
CA LEU A 32 -31.36 24.74 1.97
C LEU A 32 -30.23 24.63 0.95
N PHE A 33 -29.95 25.73 0.24
CA PHE A 33 -28.85 25.81 -0.72
C PHE A 33 -27.48 25.63 -0.04
N LEU A 34 -27.26 26.27 1.12
CA LEU A 34 -26.05 26.14 1.91
C LEU A 34 -25.86 24.67 2.35
N ILE A 35 -26.91 24.04 2.89
CA ILE A 35 -26.87 22.63 3.31
C ILE A 35 -26.51 21.74 2.11
N GLY A 36 -27.18 21.93 0.98
CA GLY A 36 -26.89 21.18 -0.25
C GLY A 36 -25.46 21.36 -0.72
N THR A 37 -24.96 22.60 -0.69
CA THR A 37 -23.58 22.94 -1.09
C THR A 37 -22.56 22.31 -0.16
N VAL A 38 -22.75 22.37 1.15
CA VAL A 38 -21.84 21.76 2.13
C VAL A 38 -21.77 20.25 1.95
N LEU A 39 -22.92 19.58 1.76
CA LEU A 39 -22.95 18.15 1.49
C LEU A 39 -22.27 17.80 0.15
N TRP A 40 -22.49 18.61 -0.88
CA TRP A 40 -21.87 18.42 -2.18
C TRP A 40 -20.34 18.62 -2.15
N VAL A 41 -19.86 19.70 -1.55
CA VAL A 41 -18.41 19.96 -1.39
C VAL A 41 -17.78 18.93 -0.46
N GLY A 42 -18.44 18.56 0.64
CA GLY A 42 -17.94 17.54 1.57
C GLY A 42 -17.77 16.17 0.91
N THR A 43 -18.76 15.74 0.12
CA THR A 43 -18.65 14.49 -0.65
C THR A 43 -17.57 14.56 -1.73
N LEU A 44 -17.44 15.70 -2.42
CA LEU A 44 -16.37 15.94 -3.39
C LEU A 44 -14.99 15.88 -2.73
N TYR A 45 -14.84 16.47 -1.55
CA TYR A 45 -13.61 16.47 -0.77
C TYR A 45 -13.16 15.03 -0.42
N TRP A 46 -14.04 14.22 0.15
CA TRP A 46 -13.73 12.81 0.43
C TRP A 46 -13.41 12.02 -0.83
N LYS A 47 -14.09 12.31 -1.94
CA LYS A 47 -13.82 11.66 -3.23
C LYS A 47 -12.42 12.00 -3.75
N LEU A 48 -12.03 13.28 -3.77
CA LEU A 48 -10.69 13.72 -4.17
C LEU A 48 -9.60 13.16 -3.24
N HIS A 49 -9.87 13.10 -1.94
CA HIS A 49 -8.91 12.57 -0.97
C HIS A 49 -8.61 11.08 -1.18
N SER A 50 -9.60 10.32 -1.66
CA SER A 50 -9.45 8.90 -2.02
C SER A 50 -8.82 8.64 -3.40
N LEU A 51 -8.53 9.68 -4.20
CA LEU A 51 -7.95 9.49 -5.53
C LEU A 51 -6.56 8.84 -5.54
N PRO A 52 -5.60 9.23 -4.67
CA PRO A 52 -4.30 8.59 -4.62
C PRO A 52 -4.41 7.08 -4.40
N GLU A 53 -5.27 6.65 -3.48
CA GLU A 53 -5.55 5.24 -3.17
C GLU A 53 -6.07 4.49 -4.42
N ARG A 54 -7.08 5.05 -5.09
CA ARG A 54 -7.69 4.48 -6.31
C ARG A 54 -6.70 4.34 -7.47
N MET A 55 -5.73 5.23 -7.57
CA MET A 55 -4.70 5.19 -8.61
C MET A 55 -3.62 4.17 -8.28
N ALA A 56 -3.18 4.10 -7.02
CA ALA A 56 -2.16 3.15 -6.57
C ALA A 56 -2.63 1.69 -6.57
N HIS A 57 -3.95 1.43 -6.54
CA HIS A 57 -4.53 0.09 -6.67
C HIS A 57 -4.16 -0.66 -7.96
N LYS A 58 -3.82 0.06 -9.04
CA LYS A 58 -3.35 -0.57 -10.29
C LYS A 58 -1.87 -0.99 -10.23
N SER A 59 -1.17 -0.61 -9.17
CA SER A 59 0.25 -0.85 -8.99
C SER A 59 0.53 -1.92 -7.93
N GLN A 60 1.81 -2.10 -7.60
CA GLN A 60 2.32 -3.08 -6.65
C GLN A 60 1.73 -2.90 -5.24
N LYS A 61 1.61 -4.01 -4.50
CA LYS A 61 1.04 -4.06 -3.13
C LYS A 61 1.70 -3.05 -2.17
N LEU A 62 3.02 -2.86 -2.28
CA LEU A 62 3.76 -1.89 -1.46
C LEU A 62 3.47 -0.43 -1.81
N GLN A 63 3.34 -0.09 -3.10
CA GLN A 63 3.01 1.27 -3.53
C GLN A 63 1.60 1.65 -3.06
N PHE A 64 0.65 0.71 -3.18
CA PHE A 64 -0.69 0.88 -2.64
C PHE A 64 -0.70 1.17 -1.13
N GLU A 65 0.00 0.35 -0.34
CA GLU A 65 0.07 0.53 1.12
C GLU A 65 0.67 1.88 1.52
N LEU A 66 1.77 2.30 0.88
CA LEU A 66 2.39 3.60 1.16
C LEU A 66 1.46 4.77 0.82
N VAL A 67 0.81 4.72 -0.33
CA VAL A 67 -0.13 5.78 -0.76
C VAL A 67 -1.35 5.83 0.16
N ALA A 68 -1.88 4.67 0.59
CA ALA A 68 -3.00 4.59 1.52
C ALA A 68 -2.65 5.19 2.90
N VAL A 69 -1.46 4.89 3.42
CA VAL A 69 -0.99 5.45 4.70
C VAL A 69 -0.79 6.97 4.60
N LEU A 70 -0.20 7.47 3.50
CA LEU A 70 -0.07 8.91 3.27
C LEU A 70 -1.43 9.63 3.20
N GLY A 71 -2.41 9.02 2.53
CA GLY A 71 -3.78 9.51 2.48
C GLY A 71 -4.41 9.58 3.87
N LEU A 72 -4.26 8.53 4.68
CA LEU A 72 -4.76 8.48 6.06
C LEU A 72 -4.12 9.55 6.94
N ILE A 73 -2.79 9.70 6.88
CA ILE A 73 -2.07 10.75 7.63
C ILE A 73 -2.56 12.13 7.20
N SER A 74 -2.72 12.37 5.90
CA SER A 74 -3.23 13.65 5.39
C SER A 74 -4.63 13.97 5.91
N LEU A 75 -5.52 12.97 6.01
CA LEU A 75 -6.88 13.16 6.52
C LEU A 75 -6.89 13.45 8.02
N PHE A 76 -6.10 12.70 8.79
CA PHE A 76 -6.01 12.85 10.24
C PHE A 76 -5.36 14.18 10.63
N THR A 77 -4.28 14.57 9.94
CA THR A 77 -3.51 15.79 10.26
C THR A 77 -4.04 17.04 9.56
N HIS A 78 -4.92 16.91 8.56
CA HIS A 78 -5.32 17.99 7.65
C HIS A 78 -4.14 18.64 6.88
N MET A 79 -2.97 17.98 6.85
CA MET A 79 -1.84 18.47 6.06
C MET A 79 -1.93 17.95 4.62
N HIS A 80 -2.27 18.84 3.69
CA HIS A 80 -2.42 18.50 2.27
C HIS A 80 -1.13 18.04 1.58
N ILE A 81 0.04 18.37 2.15
CA ILE A 81 1.34 17.95 1.60
C ILE A 81 1.45 16.42 1.49
N PHE A 82 0.90 15.68 2.45
CA PHE A 82 0.90 14.22 2.43
C PHE A 82 -0.03 13.66 1.35
N TRP A 83 -1.19 14.30 1.11
CA TRP A 83 -2.07 13.93 0.01
C TRP A 83 -1.43 14.22 -1.35
N VAL A 84 -0.80 15.39 -1.53
CA VAL A 84 -0.07 15.73 -2.76
C VAL A 84 1.09 14.77 -2.99
N ALA A 85 1.87 14.44 -1.95
CA ALA A 85 2.94 13.46 -2.04
C ALA A 85 2.41 12.07 -2.43
N GLY A 86 1.28 11.63 -1.86
CA GLY A 86 0.63 10.37 -2.21
C GLY A 86 0.13 10.37 -3.66
N LEU A 87 -0.41 11.49 -4.14
CA LEU A 87 -0.82 11.67 -5.53
C LEU A 87 0.37 11.58 -6.48
N LEU A 88 1.45 12.32 -6.21
CA LEU A 88 2.69 12.26 -7.00
C LEU A 88 3.29 10.86 -7.01
N LEU A 89 3.29 10.18 -5.86
CA LEU A 89 3.76 8.80 -5.73
C LEU A 89 2.88 7.82 -6.51
N ALA A 90 1.56 8.03 -6.57
CA ALA A 90 0.64 7.20 -7.35
C ALA A 90 0.69 7.48 -8.86
N LEU A 91 1.18 8.65 -9.27
CA LEU A 91 1.36 9.02 -10.68
C LEU A 91 2.64 8.43 -11.30
N ILE A 92 3.64 8.13 -10.49
CA ILE A 92 4.89 7.51 -10.93
C ILE A 92 4.80 6.02 -10.67
N ASP A 93 5.05 5.20 -11.69
CA ASP A 93 5.15 3.76 -11.52
C ASP A 93 6.48 3.41 -10.85
N LEU A 94 6.42 2.92 -9.60
CA LEU A 94 7.60 2.40 -8.91
C LEU A 94 7.88 0.97 -9.41
N PRO A 95 9.14 0.62 -9.74
CA PRO A 95 9.45 -0.73 -10.17
C PRO A 95 9.27 -1.75 -9.04
N ASP A 96 8.99 -2.99 -9.40
CA ASP A 96 8.81 -4.08 -8.44
C ASP A 96 10.16 -4.52 -7.85
N PHE A 97 10.45 -4.03 -6.64
CA PHE A 97 11.63 -4.41 -5.89
C PHE A 97 11.46 -5.71 -5.10
N GLY A 98 10.23 -6.21 -4.93
CA GLY A 98 9.95 -7.41 -4.14
C GLY A 98 10.33 -8.70 -4.85
N THR A 99 9.98 -8.80 -6.14
CA THR A 99 10.25 -9.99 -6.95
C THR A 99 11.76 -10.30 -7.07
N PRO A 100 12.65 -9.34 -7.37
CA PRO A 100 14.09 -9.58 -7.40
C PRO A 100 14.66 -10.01 -6.05
N LEU A 101 14.25 -9.36 -4.95
CA LEU A 101 14.72 -9.70 -3.61
C LEU A 101 14.32 -11.12 -3.19
N ARG A 102 13.08 -11.53 -3.52
CA ARG A 102 12.61 -12.89 -3.25
C ARG A 102 13.33 -13.93 -4.10
N SER A 103 13.67 -13.61 -5.35
CA SER A 103 14.51 -14.46 -6.19
C SER A 103 15.90 -14.65 -5.59
N ILE A 104 16.54 -13.58 -5.10
CA ILE A 104 17.86 -13.65 -4.46
C ILE A 104 17.80 -14.54 -3.21
N ALA A 105 16.79 -14.36 -2.36
CA ALA A 105 16.60 -15.18 -1.16
C ALA A 105 16.46 -16.68 -1.50
N GLY A 106 15.65 -17.01 -2.51
CA GLY A 106 15.47 -18.40 -2.94
C GLY A 106 16.72 -19.01 -3.60
N SER A 107 17.50 -18.21 -4.34
CA SER A 107 18.79 -18.63 -4.88
C SER A 107 19.81 -18.90 -3.78
N VAL A 108 19.86 -18.08 -2.73
CA VAL A 108 20.73 -18.27 -1.57
C VAL A 108 20.32 -19.51 -0.78
N GLU A 109 19.01 -19.71 -0.54
CA GLU A 109 18.49 -20.92 0.12
C GLU A 109 18.91 -22.19 -0.60
N LYS A 110 18.79 -22.23 -1.94
CA LYS A 110 19.27 -23.35 -2.76
C LYS A 110 20.78 -23.55 -2.67
N ILE A 111 21.57 -22.48 -2.62
CA ILE A 111 23.04 -22.58 -2.47
C ILE A 111 23.39 -23.10 -1.07
N ALA A 112 22.66 -22.68 -0.03
CA ALA A 112 22.86 -23.14 1.34
C ALA A 112 22.44 -24.61 1.52
N GLU A 113 21.41 -25.08 0.82
CA GLU A 113 20.96 -26.48 0.84
C GLU A 113 21.81 -27.38 -0.08
N ALA A 114 22.34 -26.83 -1.18
CA ALA A 114 23.28 -27.51 -2.06
C ALA A 114 24.72 -27.52 -1.55
N ALA A 115 25.06 -26.68 -0.56
CA ALA A 115 26.28 -26.82 0.22
C ALA A 115 26.15 -28.12 1.02
N PRO A 116 26.86 -29.20 0.63
CA PRO A 116 26.74 -30.46 1.34
C PRO A 116 27.21 -30.23 2.78
N ALA A 117 26.79 -31.10 3.68
CA ALA A 117 27.46 -31.35 4.95
C ALA A 117 28.90 -31.88 4.72
N ALA A 118 29.71 -31.15 3.96
CA ALA A 118 31.12 -31.41 3.65
C ALA A 118 31.99 -30.98 4.84
N GLY A 119 31.66 -31.49 6.02
CA GLY A 119 32.34 -31.12 7.25
C GLY A 119 32.23 -32.15 8.38
N GLY A 120 31.98 -33.43 8.10
CA GLY A 120 31.77 -34.39 9.20
C GLY A 120 32.14 -35.85 9.04
N GLU A 121 32.42 -36.39 7.86
CA GLU A 121 32.41 -37.87 7.70
C GLU A 121 33.54 -38.40 6.79
N GLU A 122 34.76 -37.85 6.84
CA GLU A 122 35.94 -38.55 6.24
C GLU A 122 37.23 -38.31 7.05
N MET A 123 37.24 -38.63 8.35
CA MET A 123 38.52 -38.91 9.05
C MET A 123 38.35 -39.75 10.32
N ARG A 124 37.95 -41.00 10.17
CA ARG A 124 38.25 -42.11 11.09
C ARG A 124 37.75 -43.36 10.39
N THR A 125 38.61 -44.20 9.83
CA THR A 125 39.27 -45.24 10.64
C THR A 125 40.32 -45.90 9.76
N GLU A 126 41.59 -45.54 9.95
CA GLU A 126 42.69 -46.44 9.55
C GLU A 126 43.85 -46.27 10.54
N ALA A 127 43.68 -46.89 11.70
CA ALA A 127 44.74 -47.08 12.67
C ALA A 127 44.49 -48.38 13.44
N ALA A 128 45.13 -49.47 12.97
CA ALA A 128 45.81 -50.49 13.79
C ALA A 128 45.98 -51.80 12.99
N THR A 129 47.23 -52.14 12.73
CA THR A 129 47.81 -53.30 12.02
C THR A 129 47.81 -54.59 12.90
N PRO A 130 48.48 -55.71 12.52
CA PRO A 130 48.09 -56.94 11.78
C PRO A 130 48.02 -58.24 12.65
N PRO A 131 47.84 -59.45 12.07
CA PRO A 131 48.98 -60.40 11.91
C PRO A 131 48.93 -61.18 10.57
N ALA A 132 50.00 -61.22 9.77
CA ALA A 132 51.18 -62.11 9.83
C ALA A 132 50.97 -63.60 9.44
N GLN A 133 51.35 -63.89 8.17
CA GLN A 133 52.15 -65.05 7.65
C GLN A 133 51.50 -66.47 7.70
N LYS A 134 51.62 -67.41 6.73
CA LYS A 134 52.48 -67.69 5.54
C LYS A 134 51.97 -69.05 4.92
N PRO A 135 52.64 -69.77 3.99
CA PRO A 135 53.13 -69.50 2.60
C PRO A 135 52.69 -70.59 1.56
N GLU A 136 52.67 -70.29 0.26
CA GLU A 136 53.03 -71.29 -0.78
C GLU A 136 53.42 -70.57 -2.09
N ALA A 137 54.72 -70.38 -2.35
CA ALA A 137 55.53 -71.15 -3.31
C ALA A 137 54.93 -71.14 -4.74
N ALA A 138 55.33 -70.19 -5.58
CA ALA A 138 56.43 -70.33 -6.55
C ALA A 138 56.00 -70.90 -7.92
N LYS A 139 55.99 -70.04 -8.95
CA LYS A 139 56.67 -70.37 -10.22
C LYS A 139 57.08 -69.09 -10.96
N LYS A 140 58.39 -68.97 -11.19
CA LYS A 140 59.06 -67.98 -12.03
C LYS A 140 58.91 -68.32 -13.51
N GLU A 141 59.39 -67.37 -14.33
CA GLU A 141 59.78 -67.48 -15.75
C GLU A 141 58.63 -67.31 -16.76
N HIS A 142 58.78 -66.62 -17.89
CA HIS A 142 59.97 -66.11 -18.57
C HIS A 142 59.55 -65.02 -19.58
N SER A 143 60.49 -64.11 -19.85
CA SER A 143 60.65 -63.34 -21.09
C SER A 143 60.37 -64.15 -22.38
N HIS A 144 59.81 -63.54 -23.44
CA HIS A 144 60.53 -63.23 -24.70
C HIS A 144 59.58 -62.78 -25.86
N VAL A 145 60.10 -61.83 -26.65
CA VAL A 145 59.71 -61.35 -28.02
C VAL A 145 58.46 -60.48 -28.15
#